data_AF-A0A5B7X4G4-F1
#
_entry.id   AF-A0A5B7X4G4-F1
#
_cell.length_a   1.000
_cell.length_b   1.000
_cell.length_c   1.000
_cell.angle_alpha   90.00
_cell.angle_beta   90.00
_cell.angle_gamma   90.00
#
_symmetry.space_group_name_H-M   'P 1'
#
loop_
_entity.id
_entity.type
_entity.pdbx_description
1 polymer ?
#
loop_
_entity_poly.entity_id
_entity_poly.type
_entity_poly.pdbx_seq_one_letter_code
_entity_poly.pdbx_strand_id
1 'polypeptide(L)'
;MANTGSTLLALITGAAIGAAAGLLYAPDSGEKTRKKLSEDARKAQDQFNKKYQETSSNLTTKAKKARTDFETRLEETLSSASYKADEILAAMETKLEELRKQNAKLQRDAKADSGETTREQTGGKTGNQTTGKAVI
;
A
#
# COMPACT_ATOMS: atom_id res chain seq x y z
N MET A 1 3.38 19.05 5.64
CA MET A 1 3.12 17.86 6.49
C MET A 1 3.49 16.62 5.69
N ALA A 2 4.41 15.77 6.16
CA ALA A 2 4.97 14.65 5.39
C ALA A 2 4.67 13.24 5.97
N ASN A 3 3.73 13.14 6.92
CA ASN A 3 3.66 11.97 7.83
C ASN A 3 2.54 10.96 7.49
N THR A 4 1.59 11.31 6.62
CA THR A 4 0.52 10.39 6.19
C THR A 4 1.08 9.30 5.27
N GLY A 5 1.99 9.67 4.36
CA GLY A 5 2.65 8.73 3.45
C GLY A 5 3.52 7.70 4.19
N SER A 6 4.28 8.13 5.20
CA SER A 6 5.13 7.23 6.00
C SER A 6 4.31 6.29 6.89
N THR A 7 3.21 6.76 7.49
CA THR A 7 2.31 5.92 8.28
C THR A 7 1.62 4.86 7.42
N LEU A 8 1.14 5.23 6.22
CA LEU A 8 0.51 4.28 5.31
C LEU A 8 1.52 3.23 4.79
N LEU A 9 2.74 3.66 4.45
CA LEU A 9 3.84 2.75 4.09
C LEU A 9 4.21 1.81 5.24
N ALA A 10 4.29 2.32 6.47
CA ALA A 10 4.57 1.52 7.66
C ALA A 10 3.47 0.48 7.90
N LEU A 11 2.20 0.84 7.72
CA LEU A 11 1.07 -0.08 7.86
C LEU A 11 1.10 -1.18 6.81
N ILE A 12 1.29 -0.82 5.52
CA ILE A 12 1.35 -1.79 4.42
C ILE A 12 2.54 -2.73 4.60
N THR A 13 3.70 -2.19 4.96
CA THR A 13 4.92 -2.97 5.21
C THR A 13 4.73 -3.92 6.41
N GLY A 14 4.14 -3.42 7.49
CA GLY A 14 3.80 -4.23 8.67
C GLY A 14 2.80 -5.34 8.34
N ALA A 15 1.76 -5.03 7.57
CA ALA A 15 0.77 -6.00 7.12
C ALA A 15 1.37 -7.05 6.19
N ALA A 16 2.26 -6.67 5.27
CA ALA A 16 2.94 -7.59 4.37
C ALA A 16 3.84 -8.58 5.13
N ILE A 17 4.62 -8.10 6.11
CA ILE A 17 5.43 -8.97 6.99
C ILE A 17 4.54 -9.89 7.81
N GLY A 18 3.45 -9.37 8.38
CA GLY A 18 2.50 -10.17 9.16
C GLY A 18 1.81 -11.26 8.33
N ALA A 19 1.38 -10.92 7.11
CA ALA A 19 0.77 -11.85 6.18
C ALA A 19 1.77 -12.91 5.69
N ALA A 20 3.00 -12.51 5.37
CA ALA A 20 4.06 -13.43 4.99
C ALA A 20 4.37 -14.42 6.13
N ALA A 21 4.50 -13.94 7.37
CA ALA A 21 4.72 -14.79 8.53
C ALA A 21 3.54 -15.73 8.82
N GLY A 22 2.29 -15.22 8.72
CA GLY A 22 1.08 -16.02 8.92
C GLY A 22 0.88 -17.09 7.85
N LEU A 23 1.20 -16.75 6.58
CA LEU A 23 1.13 -17.69 5.46
C LEU A 23 2.24 -18.75 5.54
N LEU A 24 3.46 -18.38 5.93
CA LEU A 24 4.55 -19.33 6.18
C LEU A 24 4.24 -20.29 7.33
N TYR A 25 3.48 -19.84 8.34
CA TYR A 25 3.08 -20.68 9.48
C TYR A 25 1.96 -21.67 9.14
N ALA A 26 1.19 -21.43 8.07
CA ALA A 26 0.05 -22.27 7.68
C ALA A 26 0.20 -22.88 6.27
N PRO A 27 1.03 -23.93 6.08
CA PRO A 27 1.32 -24.52 4.77
C PRO A 27 0.37 -25.66 4.30
N ASP A 28 -0.59 -26.09 5.12
CA ASP A 28 -1.14 -27.46 5.01
C ASP A 28 -2.47 -27.57 4.22
N SER A 29 -2.71 -28.66 3.47
CA SER A 29 -3.76 -28.75 2.41
C SER A 29 -5.17 -29.26 2.83
N GLY A 30 -6.20 -28.71 2.16
CA GLY A 30 -7.53 -28.40 2.69
C GLY A 30 -8.50 -29.49 3.18
N GLU A 31 -8.25 -30.79 3.00
CA GLU A 31 -9.17 -31.84 3.50
C GLU A 31 -8.71 -32.42 4.83
N LYS A 32 -7.45 -32.85 4.91
CA LYS A 32 -6.81 -33.25 6.17
C LYS A 32 -6.59 -32.05 7.08
N THR A 33 -6.31 -30.87 6.50
CA THR A 33 -6.18 -29.62 7.27
C THR A 33 -7.49 -29.17 7.86
N ARG A 34 -8.66 -29.29 7.21
CA ARG A 34 -9.91 -28.89 7.88
C ARG A 34 -10.18 -29.71 9.14
N LYS A 35 -9.98 -31.02 9.08
CA LYS A 35 -10.15 -31.89 10.26
C LYS A 35 -9.10 -31.59 11.34
N LYS A 36 -7.81 -31.56 10.97
CA LYS A 36 -6.71 -31.28 11.90
C LYS A 36 -6.81 -29.87 12.49
N LEU A 37 -7.05 -28.85 11.67
CA LEU A 37 -7.27 -27.47 12.11
C LEU A 37 -8.46 -27.37 13.05
N SER A 38 -9.55 -28.10 12.82
CA SER A 38 -10.69 -28.06 13.74
C SER A 38 -10.35 -28.67 15.10
N GLU A 39 -9.61 -29.79 15.13
CA GLU A 39 -9.13 -30.39 16.39
C GLU A 39 -8.05 -29.56 17.08
N ASP A 40 -7.07 -29.10 16.33
CA ASP A 40 -5.94 -28.32 16.84
C ASP A 40 -6.38 -26.91 17.21
N ALA A 41 -7.34 -26.30 16.52
CA ALA A 41 -7.95 -25.04 16.94
C ALA A 41 -8.75 -25.23 18.23
N ARG A 42 -9.49 -26.34 18.40
CA ARG A 42 -10.15 -26.64 19.68
C ARG A 42 -9.14 -26.83 20.81
N LYS A 43 -8.06 -27.61 20.59
CA LYS A 43 -7.01 -27.82 21.59
C LYS A 43 -6.26 -26.53 21.90
N ALA A 44 -5.92 -25.74 20.88
CA ALA A 44 -5.27 -24.45 21.03
C ALA A 44 -6.18 -23.46 21.73
N GLN A 45 -7.47 -23.44 21.44
CA GLN A 45 -8.46 -22.61 22.12
C GLN A 45 -8.59 -23.00 23.59
N ASP A 46 -8.63 -24.29 23.93
CA ASP A 46 -8.67 -24.75 25.32
C ASP A 46 -7.39 -24.40 26.08
N GLN A 47 -6.22 -24.61 25.46
CA GLN A 47 -4.93 -24.24 26.06
C GLN A 47 -4.78 -22.72 26.17
N PHE A 48 -5.24 -21.98 25.16
CA PHE A 48 -5.27 -20.53 25.17
C PHE A 48 -6.21 -20.03 26.25
N ASN A 49 -7.43 -20.54 26.37
CA ASN A 49 -8.37 -20.15 27.41
C ASN A 49 -7.82 -20.44 28.81
N LYS A 50 -7.16 -21.59 29.03
CA LYS A 50 -6.47 -21.87 30.30
C LYS A 50 -5.36 -20.86 30.60
N LYS A 51 -4.42 -20.68 29.66
CA LYS A 51 -3.29 -19.73 29.82
C LYS A 51 -3.75 -18.28 29.89
N TYR A 52 -4.79 -17.94 29.14
CA TYR A 52 -5.43 -16.64 29.14
C TYR A 52 -6.08 -16.42 30.49
N GLN A 53 -6.84 -17.35 31.05
CA GLN A 53 -7.40 -17.15 32.39
C GLN A 53 -6.32 -16.97 33.46
N GLU A 54 -5.20 -17.68 33.38
CA GLU A 54 -4.04 -17.45 34.28
C GLU A 54 -3.33 -16.11 34.04
N THR A 55 -3.18 -15.68 32.79
CA THR A 55 -2.35 -14.49 32.42
C THR A 55 -3.19 -13.23 32.20
N SER A 56 -4.51 -13.36 32.12
CA SER A 56 -5.50 -12.33 31.77
C SER A 56 -5.43 -11.16 32.72
N SER A 57 -5.20 -11.39 34.02
CA SER A 57 -5.15 -10.29 34.99
C SER A 57 -4.10 -9.22 34.60
N ASN A 58 -2.90 -9.67 34.20
CA ASN A 58 -1.80 -8.80 33.80
C ASN A 58 -1.93 -8.31 32.35
N LEU A 59 -2.40 -9.18 31.46
CA LEU A 59 -2.53 -8.87 30.03
C LEU A 59 -3.72 -7.94 29.76
N THR A 60 -4.86 -8.16 30.43
CA THR A 60 -6.06 -7.32 30.34
C THR A 60 -5.75 -5.91 30.79
N THR A 61 -4.96 -5.71 31.85
CA THR A 61 -4.58 -4.37 32.31
C THR A 61 -3.72 -3.64 31.28
N LYS A 62 -2.69 -4.31 30.72
CA LYS A 62 -1.83 -3.74 29.67
C LYS A 62 -2.61 -3.50 28.37
N ALA A 63 -3.46 -4.44 27.97
CA ALA A 63 -4.30 -4.34 26.79
C ALA A 63 -5.34 -3.23 26.92
N LYS A 64 -5.95 -3.07 28.11
CA LYS A 64 -6.88 -1.97 28.39
C LYS A 64 -6.18 -0.62 28.29
N LYS A 65 -4.97 -0.50 28.85
CA LYS A 65 -4.15 0.71 28.70
C LYS A 65 -3.83 1.00 27.22
N ALA A 66 -3.38 -0.01 26.47
CA ALA A 66 -3.09 0.14 25.04
C ALA A 66 -4.35 0.51 24.23
N ARG A 67 -5.52 -0.05 24.57
CA ARG A 67 -6.81 0.32 23.95
C ARG A 67 -7.16 1.77 24.26
N THR A 68 -7.08 2.20 25.51
CA THR A 68 -7.34 3.60 25.88
C THR A 68 -6.38 4.58 25.19
N ASP A 69 -5.08 4.23 25.14
CA ASP A 69 -4.08 5.04 24.42
C ASP A 69 -4.38 5.10 22.91
N PHE A 70 -4.85 4.00 22.33
CA PHE A 70 -5.25 3.94 20.93
C PHE A 70 -6.54 4.74 20.65
N GLU A 71 -7.57 4.58 21.47
CA GLU A 71 -8.83 5.35 21.37
C GLU A 71 -8.54 6.85 21.43
N THR A 72 -7.73 7.29 22.38
CA THR A 72 -7.30 8.70 22.51
C THR A 72 -6.62 9.19 21.25
N ARG A 73 -5.65 8.43 20.72
CA ARG A 73 -4.91 8.81 19.49
C ARG A 73 -5.79 8.73 18.24
N LEU A 74 -6.73 7.80 18.20
CA LEU A 74 -7.65 7.63 17.09
C LEU A 74 -8.62 8.79 17.05
N GLU A 75 -9.14 9.23 18.19
CA GLU A 75 -10.05 10.37 18.30
C GLU A 75 -9.35 11.69 17.96
N GLU A 76 -8.11 11.88 18.42
CA GLU A 76 -7.24 12.98 17.99
C GLU A 76 -6.97 12.95 16.48
N THR A 77 -6.71 11.75 15.93
CA THR A 77 -6.48 11.55 14.49
C THR A 77 -7.75 11.78 13.68
N LEU A 78 -8.92 11.29 14.11
CA LEU A 78 -10.19 11.49 13.43
C LEU A 78 -10.61 12.95 13.45
N SER A 79 -10.44 13.62 14.60
CA SER A 79 -10.74 15.05 14.73
C SER A 79 -9.84 15.90 13.83
N SER A 80 -8.52 15.67 13.88
CA SER A 80 -7.57 16.37 13.01
C SER A 80 -7.72 16.00 11.54
N ALA A 81 -8.09 14.75 11.24
CA ALA A 81 -8.37 14.30 9.88
C ALA A 81 -9.68 14.85 9.35
N SER A 82 -10.73 15.01 10.16
CA SER A 82 -12.01 15.60 9.72
C SER A 82 -11.80 17.05 9.28
N TYR A 83 -11.12 17.86 10.10
CA TYR A 83 -10.77 19.23 9.73
C TYR A 83 -9.87 19.28 8.48
N LYS A 84 -8.90 18.37 8.39
CA LYS A 84 -8.02 18.28 7.21
C LYS A 84 -8.73 17.70 5.99
N ALA A 85 -9.78 16.90 6.15
CA ALA A 85 -10.50 16.26 5.06
C ALA A 85 -11.24 17.30 4.23
N ASP A 86 -11.84 18.32 4.86
CA ASP A 86 -12.50 19.42 4.15
C ASP A 86 -11.49 20.24 3.32
N GLU A 87 -10.32 20.56 3.91
CA GLU A 87 -9.22 21.23 3.19
C GLU A 87 -8.66 20.37 2.05
N ILE A 88 -8.52 19.06 2.29
CA ILE A 88 -8.05 18.09 1.29
C ILE A 88 -9.09 17.93 0.18
N LEU A 89 -10.39 17.95 0.47
CA LEU A 89 -11.45 17.84 -0.53
C LEU A 89 -11.39 19.02 -1.50
N ALA A 90 -11.27 20.24 -0.99
CA ALA A 90 -11.12 21.44 -1.82
C ALA A 90 -9.82 21.40 -2.65
N ALA A 91 -8.71 20.96 -2.06
CA ALA A 91 -7.44 20.78 -2.77
C ALA A 91 -7.51 19.68 -3.84
N MET A 92 -8.28 18.61 -3.58
CA MET A 92 -8.51 17.52 -4.52
C MET A 92 -9.38 17.93 -5.69
N GLU A 93 -10.45 18.68 -5.47
CA GLU A 93 -11.28 19.23 -6.57
C GLU A 93 -10.44 20.10 -7.50
N THR A 94 -9.65 21.01 -6.92
CA THR A 94 -8.73 21.88 -7.68
C THR A 94 -7.73 21.06 -8.50
N LYS A 95 -7.04 20.09 -7.86
CA LYS A 95 -6.08 19.23 -8.56
C LYS A 95 -6.74 18.33 -9.60
N LEU A 96 -7.96 17.85 -9.36
CA LEU A 96 -8.69 16.98 -10.28
C LEU A 96 -9.17 17.76 -11.52
N GLU A 97 -9.63 19.00 -11.34
CA GLU A 97 -9.91 19.90 -12.45
C GLU A 97 -8.66 20.22 -13.27
N GLU A 98 -7.54 20.47 -12.59
CA GLU A 98 -6.26 20.75 -13.26
C GLU A 98 -5.75 19.53 -14.03
N LEU A 99 -5.84 18.33 -13.46
CA LEU A 99 -5.53 17.07 -14.14
C LEU A 99 -6.46 16.79 -15.32
N ARG A 100 -7.75 17.13 -15.23
CA ARG A 100 -8.70 17.02 -16.35
C ARG A 100 -8.36 18.01 -17.46
N LYS A 101 -8.03 19.26 -17.13
CA LYS A 101 -7.60 20.28 -18.09
C LYS A 101 -6.27 19.91 -18.76
N GLN A 102 -5.30 19.42 -17.99
CA GLN A 102 -4.02 18.93 -18.53
C GLN A 102 -4.23 17.72 -19.44
N ASN A 103 -5.03 16.72 -19.04
CA ASN A 103 -5.36 15.59 -19.90
C ASN A 103 -6.12 16.01 -21.17
N ALA A 104 -7.06 16.96 -21.07
CA ALA A 104 -7.80 17.46 -22.23
C ALA A 104 -6.90 18.28 -23.19
N LYS A 105 -5.96 19.07 -22.66
CA LYS A 105 -4.92 19.75 -23.46
C LYS A 105 -4.02 18.73 -24.14
N LEU A 106 -3.47 17.77 -23.39
CA LEU A 106 -2.62 16.70 -23.95
C LEU A 106 -3.34 15.89 -25.03
N GLN A 107 -4.64 15.64 -24.91
CA GLN A 107 -5.43 14.96 -25.94
C GLN A 107 -5.77 15.85 -27.15
N ARG A 108 -5.91 17.17 -26.96
CA ARG A 108 -6.07 18.13 -28.08
C ARG A 108 -4.75 18.35 -28.82
N ASP A 109 -3.65 18.48 -28.09
CA ASP A 109 -2.31 18.69 -28.66
C ASP A 109 -1.83 17.39 -29.35
N ALA A 110 -2.11 16.21 -28.80
CA ALA A 110 -1.90 14.93 -29.49
C ALA A 110 -2.76 14.76 -30.76
N LYS A 111 -3.95 15.41 -30.82
CA LYS A 111 -4.77 15.47 -32.04
C LYS A 111 -4.30 16.54 -33.04
N ALA A 112 -3.56 17.56 -32.59
CA ALA A 112 -2.96 18.57 -33.45
C ALA A 112 -1.64 18.07 -34.06
N ASP A 113 -0.86 17.29 -33.31
CA ASP A 113 0.44 16.73 -33.76
C ASP A 113 0.30 15.48 -34.66
N SER A 114 -0.85 14.81 -34.64
CA SER A 114 -1.16 13.72 -35.59
C SER A 114 -1.52 14.20 -37.01
N GLY A 115 -1.54 15.52 -37.25
CA GLY A 115 -1.77 16.12 -38.56
C GLY A 115 -0.51 16.38 -39.40
N GLU A 116 0.70 16.33 -38.82
CA GLU A 116 1.88 16.91 -39.49
C GLU A 116 3.17 16.06 -39.44
N THR A 117 3.11 14.76 -39.12
CA THR A 117 4.30 13.87 -39.20
C THR A 117 4.25 12.95 -40.44
N THR A 118 3.95 13.49 -41.61
CA THR A 118 4.28 12.83 -42.89
C THR A 118 4.74 13.88 -43.90
N ARG A 119 5.94 14.43 -43.68
CA ARG A 119 6.84 14.88 -44.74
C ARG A 119 8.21 15.16 -44.14
N GLU A 120 9.21 14.57 -44.79
CA GLU A 120 10.63 14.89 -44.72
C GLU A 120 11.38 14.58 -43.42
N GLN A 121 12.15 13.49 -43.46
CA GLN A 121 13.61 13.60 -43.33
C GLN A 121 14.29 12.32 -43.86
N THR A 122 14.33 12.21 -45.19
CA THR A 122 15.41 11.51 -45.88
C THR A 122 16.50 12.53 -46.18
N GLY A 123 17.57 12.52 -45.39
CA GLY A 123 18.79 13.25 -45.73
C GLY A 123 19.56 13.73 -44.50
N GLY A 124 20.80 13.28 -44.35
CA GLY A 124 21.75 13.94 -43.44
C GLY A 124 22.64 13.02 -42.62
N LYS A 125 23.53 12.32 -43.33
CA LYS A 125 24.84 11.82 -42.89
C LYS A 125 25.48 12.66 -41.76
N THR A 126 26.11 11.98 -40.79
CA THR A 126 27.51 12.16 -40.28
C THR A 126 27.58 11.93 -38.76
N GLY A 127 28.42 11.00 -38.30
CA GLY A 127 28.80 10.97 -36.89
C GLY A 127 29.28 9.65 -36.31
N ASN A 128 30.43 9.16 -36.78
CA ASN A 128 31.46 8.47 -35.99
C ASN A 128 31.07 7.29 -35.06
N GLN A 129 31.34 6.07 -35.50
CA GLN A 129 31.74 4.99 -34.60
C GLN A 129 33.06 4.36 -35.07
N THR A 130 34.11 4.86 -34.43
CA THR A 130 35.44 4.28 -34.24
C THR A 130 35.40 2.77 -34.06
N THR A 131 35.94 2.08 -35.06
CA THR A 131 37.04 1.12 -34.96
C THR A 131 37.10 0.24 -33.70
N GLY A 132 36.89 -1.07 -33.87
CA GLY A 132 37.23 -2.00 -32.80
C GLY A 132 36.93 -3.47 -33.06
N LYS A 133 37.78 -4.09 -33.90
CA LYS A 133 38.11 -5.53 -33.91
C LYS A 133 37.22 -6.47 -34.73
N ALA A 134 37.63 -6.62 -36.00
CA ALA A 134 37.68 -7.91 -36.67
C ALA A 134 38.90 -8.70 -36.14
N VAL A 135 38.80 -10.03 -36.16
CA VAL A 135 39.82 -11.03 -36.56
C VAL A 135 39.61 -12.33 -35.76
N ILE A 136 39.30 -13.38 -36.54
CA ILE A 136 39.15 -14.85 -36.29
C ILE A 136 38.05 -15.34 -35.36
#